data_AF-K9H3L7-F1
#
_entry.id   AF-K9H3L7-F1
#
_cell.length_a   1.000
_cell.length_b   1.000
_cell.length_c   1.000
_cell.angle_alpha   90.00
_cell.angle_beta   90.00
_cell.angle_gamma   90.00
#
_symmetry.space_group_name_H-M   'P 1'
#
loop_
_entity.id
_entity.type
_entity.pdbx_description
1 polymer ?
#
loop_
_entity_poly.entity_id
_entity_poly.type
_entity_poly.pdbx_seq_one_letter_code
_entity_poly.pdbx_strand_id
1 'polypeptide(L)'
;MARRLNTMVGAVVLAAAGSFLPAAAQAQDEDFGGLPEGEGRETVFYTCTACHSTGIITQQGMSRDRWDKLLVWMVEKQGMPELAPEDRDVVLDYLAEHFPEDRGGTMAGGTGGMGMGMGGGGMMGAAPPPMPSD
;
A
#
# COMPACT_ATOMS: atom_id res chain seq x y z
N MET A 1 46.73 7.17 68.46
CA MET A 1 46.11 8.23 67.62
C MET A 1 46.72 8.08 66.23
N ALA A 2 46.04 8.00 65.08
CA ALA A 2 44.66 8.31 64.71
C ALA A 2 44.22 7.51 63.46
N ARG A 3 42.95 7.08 63.51
CA ARG A 3 41.90 7.05 62.46
C ARG A 3 42.10 6.21 61.19
N ARG A 4 41.41 5.05 61.19
CA ARG A 4 40.98 4.29 60.01
C ARG A 4 39.97 5.10 59.19
N LEU A 5 40.24 5.34 57.91
CA LEU A 5 39.24 5.86 56.97
C LEU A 5 38.48 4.67 56.37
N ASN A 6 37.25 4.49 56.82
CA ASN A 6 36.28 3.56 56.25
C ASN A 6 35.39 4.40 55.31
N THR A 7 35.64 4.35 54.00
CA THR A 7 34.80 5.02 52.99
C THR A 7 33.44 4.34 52.97
N MET A 8 32.43 5.03 53.50
CA MET A 8 31.05 4.56 53.53
C MET A 8 30.46 4.53 52.12
N VAL A 9 29.98 3.35 51.74
CA VAL A 9 29.06 3.12 50.61
C VAL A 9 27.73 3.80 50.97
N GLY A 10 27.44 4.94 50.35
CA GLY A 10 26.13 5.59 50.42
C GLY A 10 25.29 5.18 49.23
N ALA A 11 24.49 4.12 49.36
CA ALA A 11 23.49 3.74 48.38
C ALA A 11 22.31 4.72 48.46
N VAL A 12 22.24 5.67 47.53
CA VAL A 12 21.05 6.49 47.32
C VAL A 12 20.14 5.72 46.36
N VAL A 13 19.17 4.98 46.91
CA VAL A 13 18.08 4.36 46.13
C VAL A 13 16.99 5.42 45.94
N LEU A 14 16.96 6.07 44.77
CA LEU A 14 15.80 6.86 44.34
C LEU A 14 14.70 5.90 43.87
N ALA A 15 13.64 5.77 44.65
CA ALA A 15 12.41 5.10 44.25
C ALA A 15 11.59 6.04 43.33
N ALA A 16 11.69 5.85 42.02
CA ALA A 16 10.79 6.48 41.05
C ALA A 16 9.58 5.57 40.81
N ALA A 17 8.47 5.83 41.52
CA ALA A 17 7.16 5.26 41.18
C ALA A 17 6.60 6.03 39.97
N GLY A 18 6.96 5.59 38.76
CA GLY A 18 6.45 6.14 37.51
C GLY A 18 5.09 5.53 37.17
N SER A 19 4.06 6.38 37.06
CA SER A 19 2.73 6.01 36.58
C SER A 19 2.78 5.36 35.20
N PHE A 20 2.31 4.11 35.10
CA PHE A 20 2.13 3.43 33.82
C PHE A 20 0.80 3.88 33.22
N LEU A 21 0.83 4.86 32.32
CA LEU A 21 -0.33 5.22 31.51
C LEU A 21 -0.54 4.13 30.44
N PRO A 22 -1.78 3.65 30.21
CA PRO A 22 -2.05 2.75 29.10
C PRO A 22 -1.89 3.55 27.80
N ALA A 23 -1.02 3.08 26.91
CA ALA A 23 -0.94 3.61 25.56
C ALA A 23 -2.27 3.27 24.85
N ALA A 24 -3.08 4.29 24.59
CA ALA A 24 -4.16 4.14 23.61
C ALA A 24 -3.48 3.77 22.29
N ALA A 25 -3.82 2.60 21.74
CA ALA A 25 -3.38 2.17 20.43
C ALA A 25 -3.85 3.22 19.42
N GLN A 26 -2.94 4.11 19.02
CA GLN A 26 -3.18 4.99 17.90
C GLN A 26 -3.19 4.09 16.67
N ALA A 27 -4.36 3.92 16.05
CA ALA A 27 -4.42 3.41 14.69
C ALA A 27 -3.56 4.36 13.87
N GLN A 28 -2.39 3.87 13.46
CA GLN A 28 -1.51 4.63 12.60
C GLN A 28 -2.24 4.65 11.27
N ASP A 29 -2.54 5.84 10.78
CA ASP A 29 -2.98 6.10 9.42
C ASP A 29 -1.87 5.62 8.47
N GLU A 30 -1.89 4.32 8.19
CA GLU A 30 -0.93 3.62 7.35
C GLU A 30 -1.01 4.18 5.93
N ASP A 31 0.11 4.71 5.44
CA ASP A 31 0.20 5.22 4.08
C ASP A 31 0.31 4.05 3.09
N PHE A 32 -0.81 3.70 2.47
CA PHE A 32 -0.91 2.67 1.43
C PHE A 32 -0.49 3.17 0.04
N GLY A 33 0.44 4.12 -0.02
CA GLY A 33 1.05 4.58 -1.27
C GLY A 33 0.03 5.18 -2.26
N GLY A 34 -0.99 5.87 -1.75
CA GLY A 34 -2.05 6.49 -2.55
C GLY A 34 -3.11 5.54 -3.10
N LEU A 35 -3.14 4.28 -2.66
CA LEU A 35 -4.22 3.35 -3.01
C LEU A 35 -5.55 3.77 -2.35
N PRO A 36 -6.68 3.82 -3.09
CA PRO A 36 -8.00 4.18 -2.54
C PRO A 36 -8.43 3.32 -1.35
N GLU A 37 -9.12 3.88 -0.37
CA GLU A 37 -9.68 3.11 0.74
C GLU A 37 -10.69 2.06 0.24
N GLY A 38 -10.57 0.81 0.74
CA GLY A 38 -11.44 -0.29 0.35
C GLY A 38 -10.98 -1.65 0.90
N GLU A 39 -11.90 -2.62 0.91
CA GLU A 39 -11.59 -4.02 1.21
C GLU A 39 -10.58 -4.56 0.19
N GLY A 40 -9.49 -5.18 0.67
CA GLY A 40 -8.41 -5.66 -0.19
C GLY A 40 -7.29 -4.66 -0.47
N ARG A 41 -7.42 -3.38 -0.07
CA ARG A 41 -6.34 -2.37 -0.21
C ARG A 41 -5.02 -2.86 0.38
N GLU A 42 -5.06 -3.37 1.60
CA GLU A 42 -3.89 -3.84 2.33
C GLU A 42 -3.25 -5.05 1.63
N THR A 43 -4.07 -6.01 1.22
CA THR A 43 -3.64 -7.19 0.45
C THR A 43 -2.96 -6.79 -0.85
N VAL A 44 -3.55 -5.84 -1.60
CA VAL A 44 -2.96 -5.31 -2.85
C VAL A 44 -1.66 -4.58 -2.56
N PHE A 45 -1.63 -3.72 -1.54
CA PHE A 45 -0.44 -2.97 -1.16
C PHE A 45 0.73 -3.92 -0.88
N TYR A 46 0.58 -4.86 0.06
CA TYR A 46 1.69 -5.71 0.46
C TYR A 46 2.10 -6.71 -0.64
N THR A 47 1.14 -7.23 -1.40
CA THR A 47 1.42 -8.14 -2.51
C THR A 47 2.17 -7.45 -3.63
N CYS A 48 1.66 -6.32 -4.12
CA CYS A 48 2.17 -5.69 -5.34
C CYS A 48 3.43 -4.85 -5.07
N THR A 49 3.59 -4.32 -3.84
CA THR A 49 4.77 -3.52 -3.49
C THR A 49 6.02 -4.33 -3.17
N ALA A 50 5.92 -5.67 -3.16
CA ALA A 50 7.07 -6.55 -3.04
C ALA A 50 8.09 -6.40 -4.18
N CYS A 51 7.66 -5.91 -5.36
CA CYS A 51 8.52 -5.79 -6.54
C CYS A 51 8.54 -4.40 -7.20
N HIS A 52 7.48 -3.60 -7.07
CA HIS A 52 7.41 -2.26 -7.68
C HIS A 52 6.56 -1.29 -6.85
N SER A 53 6.58 0.01 -7.17
CA SER A 53 5.74 0.96 -6.44
C SER A 53 4.25 0.82 -6.78
N THR A 54 3.38 1.33 -5.90
CA THR A 54 1.93 1.48 -6.15
C THR A 54 1.64 2.33 -7.39
N GLY A 55 2.57 3.23 -7.77
CA GLY A 55 2.44 4.05 -8.96
C GLY A 55 2.23 3.25 -10.24
N ILE A 56 2.81 2.04 -10.38
CA ILE A 56 2.56 1.18 -11.55
C ILE A 56 1.10 0.73 -11.59
N ILE A 57 0.50 0.45 -10.43
CA ILE A 57 -0.90 -0.01 -10.29
C ILE A 57 -1.84 1.15 -10.66
N THR A 58 -1.62 2.33 -10.08
CA THR A 58 -2.50 3.49 -10.25
C THR A 58 -2.48 4.10 -11.66
N GLN A 59 -1.49 3.73 -12.49
CA GLN A 59 -1.41 4.14 -13.89
C GLN A 59 -2.18 3.22 -14.84
N GLN A 60 -2.68 2.08 -14.35
CA GLN A 60 -3.47 1.15 -15.16
C GLN A 60 -4.97 1.41 -15.01
N GLY A 61 -5.73 0.90 -15.98
CA GLY A 61 -7.17 0.72 -15.89
C GLY A 61 -7.57 -0.49 -16.73
N MET A 62 -8.15 -1.51 -16.12
CA MET A 62 -8.49 -2.77 -16.80
C MET A 62 -9.80 -3.34 -16.29
N SER A 63 -10.47 -4.15 -17.11
CA SER A 63 -11.55 -5.02 -16.63
C SER A 63 -11.01 -6.07 -15.67
N ARG A 64 -11.87 -6.62 -14.80
CA ARG A 64 -11.50 -7.68 -13.86
C ARG A 64 -10.83 -8.87 -14.55
N ASP A 65 -11.36 -9.32 -15.69
CA ASP A 65 -10.81 -10.43 -16.47
C ASP A 65 -9.41 -10.13 -17.02
N ARG A 66 -9.13 -8.86 -17.31
CA ARG A 66 -7.81 -8.46 -17.80
C ARG A 66 -6.80 -8.33 -16.65
N TRP A 67 -7.24 -7.87 -15.48
CA TRP A 67 -6.46 -7.96 -14.25
C TRP A 67 -6.12 -9.42 -13.90
N ASP A 68 -7.09 -10.32 -14.03
CA ASP A 68 -6.92 -11.76 -13.80
C ASP A 68 -5.80 -12.36 -14.64
N LYS A 69 -5.85 -12.12 -15.96
CA LYS A 69 -4.81 -12.54 -16.90
C LYS A 69 -3.46 -11.92 -16.59
N LEU A 70 -3.43 -10.67 -16.14
CA LEU A 70 -2.19 -10.01 -15.74
C LEU A 70 -1.58 -10.70 -14.52
N LEU A 71 -2.36 -11.02 -13.48
CA LEU A 71 -1.86 -11.74 -12.31
C LEU A 71 -1.26 -13.10 -12.72
N VAL A 72 -1.96 -13.87 -13.57
CA VAL A 72 -1.44 -15.15 -14.10
C VAL A 72 -0.10 -14.93 -14.81
N TRP A 73 0.00 -13.93 -15.68
CA TRP A 73 1.25 -13.62 -16.36
C TRP A 73 2.37 -13.20 -15.40
N MET A 74 2.06 -12.46 -14.33
CA MET A 74 3.05 -12.10 -13.30
C MET A 74 3.57 -13.32 -12.55
N VAL A 75 2.70 -14.29 -12.23
CA VAL A 75 3.13 -15.56 -11.64
C VAL A 75 4.04 -16.31 -12.60
N GLU A 76 3.60 -16.51 -13.85
CA GLU A 76 4.31 -17.35 -14.81
C GLU A 76 5.63 -16.76 -15.31
N LYS A 77 5.69 -15.43 -15.50
CA LYS A 77 6.78 -14.77 -16.22
C LYS A 77 7.60 -13.82 -15.36
N GLN A 78 7.01 -13.24 -14.31
CA GLN A 78 7.70 -12.29 -13.45
C GLN A 78 8.09 -12.85 -12.08
N GLY A 79 7.70 -14.09 -11.78
CA GLY A 79 8.05 -14.75 -10.52
C GLY A 79 7.25 -14.26 -9.32
N MET A 80 6.05 -13.70 -9.54
CA MET A 80 5.12 -13.43 -8.46
C MET A 80 4.70 -14.76 -7.82
N PRO A 81 4.74 -14.90 -6.48
CA PRO A 81 4.15 -16.05 -5.82
C PRO A 81 2.65 -16.17 -6.14
N GLU A 82 2.15 -17.40 -6.25
CA GLU A 82 0.72 -17.63 -6.41
C GLU A 82 -0.03 -17.16 -5.17
N LEU A 83 -1.17 -16.48 -5.38
CA LEU A 83 -2.03 -16.03 -4.30
C LEU A 83 -2.95 -17.17 -3.85
N ALA A 84 -3.33 -17.16 -2.57
CA ALA A 84 -4.41 -18.03 -2.13
C ALA A 84 -5.70 -17.68 -2.91
N PRO A 85 -6.58 -18.64 -3.23
CA PRO A 85 -7.78 -18.38 -4.02
C PRO A 85 -8.64 -17.23 -3.47
N GLU A 86 -8.81 -17.20 -2.15
CA GLU A 86 -9.53 -16.14 -1.43
C GLU A 86 -8.87 -14.76 -1.57
N ASP A 87 -7.55 -14.67 -1.41
CA ASP A 87 -6.81 -13.42 -1.57
C ASP A 87 -6.83 -12.94 -3.01
N ARG A 88 -6.79 -13.88 -3.96
CA ARG A 88 -6.83 -13.59 -5.40
C ARG A 88 -8.14 -12.91 -5.78
N ASP A 89 -9.28 -13.40 -5.29
CA ASP A 89 -10.57 -12.78 -5.56
C ASP A 89 -10.68 -11.39 -4.93
N VAL A 90 -10.23 -11.22 -3.67
CA VAL A 90 -10.18 -9.92 -3.00
C VAL A 90 -9.32 -8.91 -3.76
N VAL A 91 -8.14 -9.33 -4.23
CA VAL A 91 -7.25 -8.49 -5.04
C VAL A 91 -7.91 -8.08 -6.35
N LEU A 92 -8.54 -9.02 -7.06
CA LEU A 92 -9.18 -8.76 -8.35
C LEU A 92 -10.39 -7.83 -8.23
N ASP A 93 -11.20 -8.02 -7.19
CA ASP A 93 -12.35 -7.17 -6.92
C ASP A 93 -11.91 -5.74 -6.59
N TYR A 94 -10.90 -5.58 -5.73
CA TYR A 94 -10.33 -4.27 -5.41
C TYR A 94 -9.74 -3.57 -6.65
N LEU A 95 -8.93 -4.28 -7.45
CA LEU A 95 -8.31 -3.70 -8.64
C LEU A 95 -9.35 -3.29 -9.69
N ALA A 96 -10.40 -4.10 -9.88
CA ALA A 96 -11.45 -3.79 -10.85
C ALA A 96 -12.37 -2.64 -10.40
N GLU A 97 -12.67 -2.53 -9.10
CA GLU A 97 -13.49 -1.45 -8.54
C GLU A 97 -12.77 -0.11 -8.59
N HIS A 98 -11.49 -0.09 -8.22
CA HIS A 98 -10.74 1.16 -8.07
C HIS A 98 -9.94 1.58 -9.31
N PHE A 99 -9.61 0.63 -10.19
CA PHE A 99 -8.87 0.87 -11.44
C PHE A 99 -9.55 0.18 -12.63
N PRO A 100 -10.83 0.52 -12.93
CA PRO A 100 -11.55 -0.05 -14.05
C PRO A 100 -10.95 0.40 -15.39
N GLU A 101 -11.28 -0.31 -16.47
CA GLU A 101 -10.98 0.19 -17.81
C GLU A 101 -11.65 1.55 -18.02
N ASP A 102 -10.86 2.56 -18.39
CA ASP A 102 -11.40 3.85 -18.82
C ASP A 102 -12.29 3.57 -20.04
N ARG A 103 -13.62 3.57 -19.82
CA ARG A 103 -14.57 3.56 -20.92
C ARG A 103 -14.39 4.88 -21.65
N GLY A 104 -13.67 4.86 -22.76
CA GLY A 104 -13.70 5.94 -23.74
C GLY A 104 -15.15 6.19 -24.19
N GLY A 105 -15.86 7.06 -23.46
CA GLY A 105 -17.16 7.62 -23.81
C GLY A 105 -18.40 6.91 -23.24
N THR A 106 -18.76 7.18 -21.98
CA THR A 106 -20.18 7.49 -21.67
C THR A 106 -20.29 8.32 -20.39
N MET A 107 -20.75 9.55 -20.54
CA MET A 107 -21.11 10.48 -19.46
C MET A 107 -22.35 9.98 -18.69
N ALA A 108 -22.21 9.76 -17.37
CA ALA A 108 -23.26 9.91 -16.36
C ALA A 108 -22.65 9.68 -14.97
N GLY A 109 -22.59 10.59 -14.01
CA GLY A 109 -22.91 12.00 -13.93
C GLY A 109 -22.36 12.48 -12.58
N GLY A 110 -21.55 13.53 -12.59
CA GLY A 110 -20.91 14.08 -11.40
C GLY A 110 -20.43 15.48 -11.73
N THR A 111 -21.36 16.42 -11.72
CA THR A 111 -21.13 17.84 -11.97
C THR A 111 -20.19 18.43 -10.93
N GLY A 112 -19.06 19.00 -11.36
CA GLY A 112 -18.38 20.05 -10.58
C GLY A 112 -16.88 20.10 -10.76
N GLY A 113 -16.41 21.03 -11.59
CA GLY A 113 -15.07 21.60 -11.45
C GLY A 113 -14.26 21.67 -12.74
N MET A 114 -14.44 22.75 -13.49
CA MET A 114 -13.48 23.16 -14.52
C MET A 114 -12.09 23.29 -13.93
N GLY A 115 -11.13 22.62 -14.55
CA GLY A 115 -9.70 22.81 -14.34
C GLY A 115 -8.93 22.44 -15.60
N MET A 116 -9.15 23.17 -16.70
CA MET A 116 -8.19 23.17 -17.80
C MET A 116 -6.84 23.66 -17.26
N GLY A 117 -5.88 22.75 -17.16
CA GLY A 117 -4.47 23.02 -16.92
C GLY A 117 -3.64 22.13 -17.82
N MET A 118 -3.44 22.58 -19.07
CA MET A 118 -2.38 22.06 -19.92
C MET A 118 -1.04 22.22 -19.19
N GLY A 119 -0.18 21.19 -19.22
CA GLY A 119 1.24 21.37 -18.90
C GLY A 119 1.87 20.24 -18.13
N GLY A 120 1.89 19.04 -18.71
CA GLY A 120 2.70 17.95 -18.18
C GLY A 120 2.95 16.93 -19.27
N GLY A 121 4.06 17.08 -20.00
CA GLY A 121 4.67 15.98 -20.72
C GLY A 121 5.18 14.95 -19.70
N GLY A 122 4.24 14.25 -19.06
CA GLY A 122 4.53 13.06 -18.28
C GLY A 122 4.58 11.93 -19.29
N MET A 123 5.76 11.34 -19.42
CA MET A 123 5.99 10.01 -19.99
C MET A 123 4.69 9.21 -20.07
N MET A 124 4.24 8.92 -21.29
CA MET A 124 3.38 7.77 -21.51
C MET A 124 4.19 6.60 -20.95
N GLY A 125 3.96 6.25 -19.67
CA GLY A 125 4.58 5.10 -19.04
C GLY A 125 4.38 3.97 -20.03
N ALA A 126 5.48 3.33 -20.43
CA ALA A 126 5.46 2.34 -21.48
C ALA A 126 4.23 1.46 -21.28
N ALA A 127 3.32 1.46 -22.26
CA ALA A 127 2.13 0.64 -22.19
C ALA A 127 2.59 -0.76 -21.76
N PRO A 128 1.91 -1.41 -20.79
CA PRO A 128 2.29 -2.75 -20.40
C PRO A 128 2.51 -3.58 -21.66
N PRO A 129 3.58 -4.40 -21.73
CA PRO A 129 3.87 -5.17 -22.93
C PRO A 129 2.58 -5.82 -23.41
N PRO A 130 2.30 -5.83 -24.73
CA PRO A 130 1.06 -6.40 -25.23
C PRO A 130 0.92 -7.78 -24.59
N MET A 131 -0.17 -7.96 -23.84
CA MET A 131 -0.50 -9.26 -23.26
C MET A 131 -0.40 -10.26 -24.42
N PRO A 132 0.31 -11.39 -24.25
CA PRO A 132 0.43 -12.36 -25.33
C PRO A 132 -0.97 -12.72 -25.82
N SER A 133 -1.20 -12.52 -27.11
CA SER A 133 -2.41 -13.01 -27.77
C SER A 133 -2.34 -14.53 -27.76
N ASP A 134 -3.31 -15.20 -27.15
CA ASP A 134 -3.57 -16.63 -27.39
C ASP A 134 -3.77 -16.89 -28.90
#